data_AF-A0A7Y7C9V4-F1
#
_entry.id   AF-A0A7Y7C9V4-F1
#
_cell.length_a   1.000
_cell.length_b   1.000
_cell.length_c   1.000
_cell.angle_alpha   90.00
_cell.angle_beta   90.00
_cell.angle_gamma   90.00
#
_symmetry.space_group_name_H-M   'P 1'
#
loop_
_entity.id
_entity.type
_entity.pdbx_description
1 polymer ?
#
loop_
_entity_poly.entity_id
_entity_poly.type
_entity_poly.pdbx_seq_one_letter_code
_entity_poly.pdbx_strand_id
1 'polypeptide(L)'
;MSAIQIILIGMLGSALQELLHWYGLREHLGTGRYKALMKSAPYWVITALMIVGSGVAVGAWFAGDGEIPMRQYLVLGAALPLIFKKAVEVVTGPKPAVAMSSPSASPESGKLADYFKGAGGSRQQGLA
;
A
#
# COMPACT_ATOMS: atom_id res chain seq x y z
N MET A 1 -8.62 -33.09 -1.33
CA MET A 1 -7.66 -32.36 -2.20
C MET A 1 -6.24 -32.75 -1.82
N SER A 2 -5.31 -32.82 -2.77
CA SER A 2 -3.89 -33.07 -2.47
C SER A 2 -3.23 -31.84 -1.84
N ALA A 3 -2.23 -32.03 -0.98
CA ALA A 3 -1.45 -30.95 -0.37
C ALA A 3 -0.87 -30.00 -1.42
N ILE A 4 -0.42 -30.54 -2.56
CA ILE A 4 0.10 -29.74 -3.69
C ILE A 4 -0.99 -28.83 -4.25
N GLN A 5 -2.25 -29.29 -4.34
CA GLN A 5 -3.36 -28.46 -4.83
C GLN A 5 -3.63 -27.30 -3.86
N ILE A 6 -3.63 -27.56 -2.55
CA ILE A 6 -3.84 -26.53 -1.53
C ILE A 6 -2.76 -25.44 -1.64
N ILE A 7 -1.50 -25.85 -1.78
CA ILE A 7 -0.35 -24.95 -1.96
C ILE A 7 -0.53 -24.11 -3.23
N LEU A 8 -0.86 -24.74 -4.36
CA LEU A 8 -1.05 -24.05 -5.63
C LEU A 8 -2.21 -23.03 -5.57
N ILE A 9 -3.30 -23.37 -4.87
CA ILE A 9 -4.44 -22.46 -4.68
C ILE A 9 -4.06 -21.28 -3.77
N GLY A 10 -3.26 -21.52 -2.73
CA GLY A 10 -2.70 -20.46 -1.89
C GLY A 10 -1.77 -19.52 -2.68
N MET A 11 -0.90 -20.09 -3.52
CA MET A 11 -0.04 -19.32 -4.45
C MET A 11 -0.88 -18.50 -5.42
N LEU A 12 -1.97 -19.07 -5.97
CA LEU A 12 -2.87 -18.38 -6.87
C LEU A 12 -3.54 -17.18 -6.18
N GLY A 13 -3.99 -17.33 -4.94
CA GLY A 13 -4.51 -16.23 -4.13
C GLY A 13 -3.52 -15.09 -3.98
N SER A 14 -2.26 -15.41 -3.65
CA SER A 14 -1.19 -14.41 -3.52
C SER A 14 -0.84 -13.76 -4.87
N ALA A 15 -0.85 -14.51 -5.97
CA ALA A 15 -0.57 -13.98 -7.29
C ALA A 15 -1.69 -13.02 -7.76
N LEU A 16 -2.96 -13.36 -7.48
CA LEU A 16 -4.10 -12.48 -7.75
C LEU A 16 -4.02 -11.19 -6.93
N GLN A 17 -3.63 -11.27 -5.66
CA GLN A 17 -3.39 -10.10 -4.82
C GLN A 17 -2.37 -9.17 -5.47
N GLU A 18 -1.24 -9.71 -5.94
CA GLU A 18 -0.19 -8.91 -6.56
C GLU A 18 -0.64 -8.32 -7.91
N LEU A 19 -1.42 -9.07 -8.70
CA LEU A 19 -2.02 -8.57 -9.94
C LEU A 19 -2.99 -7.40 -9.68
N LEU A 20 -3.82 -7.50 -8.64
CA LEU A 20 -4.70 -6.40 -8.20
C LEU A 20 -3.89 -5.21 -7.69
N HIS A 21 -2.76 -5.46 -7.02
CA HIS A 21 -1.84 -4.41 -6.60
C HIS A 21 -1.29 -3.64 -7.80
N TRP A 22 -0.90 -4.33 -8.88
CA TRP A 22 -0.50 -3.69 -10.15
C TRP A 22 -1.64 -2.92 -10.80
N TYR A 23 -2.85 -3.47 -10.76
CA TYR A 23 -4.02 -2.81 -11.32
C TYR A 23 -4.33 -1.49 -10.62
N GLY A 24 -4.25 -1.43 -9.28
CA GLY A 24 -4.41 -0.18 -8.53
C GLY A 24 -3.22 0.78 -8.73
N LEU A 25 -2.01 0.26 -8.90
CA LEU A 25 -0.82 1.06 -9.19
C LEU A 25 -0.92 1.76 -10.55
N ARG A 26 -1.64 1.19 -11.51
CA ARG A 26 -1.79 1.79 -12.84
C ARG A 26 -2.49 3.15 -12.79
N GLU A 27 -3.37 3.36 -11.81
CA GLU A 27 -4.09 4.62 -11.60
C GLU A 27 -3.15 5.71 -11.04
N HIS A 28 -1.98 5.31 -10.52
CA HIS A 28 -0.97 6.18 -9.92
C HIS A 28 0.28 6.37 -10.80
N LEU A 29 0.24 5.91 -12.07
CA LEU A 29 1.36 5.85 -13.03
C LEU A 29 1.94 7.21 -13.49
N GLY A 30 1.54 8.34 -12.92
CA GLY A 30 2.12 9.66 -13.23
C GLY A 30 3.58 9.82 -12.77
N THR A 31 4.16 8.88 -12.00
CA THR A 31 5.50 9.02 -11.40
C THR A 31 6.49 7.98 -11.95
N GLY A 32 7.49 8.43 -12.71
CA GLY A 32 8.51 7.58 -13.37
C GLY A 32 9.29 6.63 -12.45
N ARG A 33 9.23 6.85 -11.13
CA ARG A 33 9.83 6.00 -10.09
C ARG A 33 9.19 4.61 -10.01
N TYR A 34 7.89 4.47 -10.28
CA TYR A 34 7.23 3.15 -10.28
C TYR A 34 7.63 2.30 -11.48
N LYS A 35 7.83 2.94 -12.65
CA LYS A 35 8.33 2.25 -13.85
C LYS A 35 9.74 1.70 -13.65
N ALA A 36 10.57 2.39 -12.86
CA ALA A 36 11.88 1.89 -12.45
C ALA A 36 11.78 0.73 -11.44
N LEU A 37 10.82 0.80 -10.51
CA LEU A 37 10.60 -0.25 -9.50
C LEU A 37 10.11 -1.57 -10.13
N MET A 38 9.20 -1.51 -11.10
CA MET A 38 8.72 -2.68 -11.85
C MET A 38 9.83 -3.35 -12.68
N LYS A 39 10.89 -2.61 -13.04
CA LYS A 39 12.09 -3.13 -13.72
C LYS A 39 13.14 -3.69 -12.74
N SER A 40 12.98 -3.49 -11.44
CA SER A 40 13.99 -3.89 -10.46
C SER A 40 13.90 -5.39 -10.15
N ALA A 41 15.02 -6.10 -10.27
CA ALA A 41 15.15 -7.51 -9.85
C ALA A 41 14.72 -7.78 -8.38
N PRO A 42 15.07 -6.96 -7.36
CA PRO A 42 14.68 -7.25 -5.98
C PRO A 42 13.16 -7.26 -5.77
N TYR A 43 12.42 -6.46 -6.54
CA TYR A 43 10.96 -6.47 -6.49
C TYR A 43 10.39 -7.85 -6.85
N TRP A 44 10.86 -8.43 -7.96
CA TRP A 44 10.42 -9.75 -8.42
C TRP A 44 10.83 -10.89 -7.48
N VAL A 45 12.00 -10.78 -6.85
CA VAL A 45 12.44 -11.75 -5.83
C VAL A 45 11.50 -11.73 -4.63
N ILE A 46 11.16 -10.55 -4.11
CA ILE A 46 10.23 -10.41 -2.98
C ILE A 46 8.85 -10.94 -3.39
N THR A 47 8.32 -10.54 -4.54
CA THR A 47 7.02 -11.03 -5.03
C THR A 47 6.99 -12.55 -5.15
N ALA A 48 8.02 -13.18 -5.72
CA ALA A 48 8.12 -14.63 -5.82
C ALA A 48 8.16 -15.30 -4.45
N LEU A 49 8.94 -14.76 -3.51
CA LEU A 49 8.98 -15.24 -2.12
C LEU A 49 7.63 -15.12 -1.43
N MET A 50 6.88 -14.04 -1.66
CA MET A 50 5.55 -13.85 -1.10
C MET A 50 4.56 -14.86 -1.66
N ILE A 51 4.60 -15.14 -2.97
CA ILE A 51 3.72 -16.13 -3.61
C ILE A 51 4.02 -17.53 -3.08
N VAL A 52 5.29 -17.94 -3.13
CA VAL A 52 5.71 -19.27 -2.69
C VAL A 52 5.48 -19.45 -1.20
N GLY A 53 5.88 -18.46 -0.39
CA GLY A 53 5.69 -18.44 1.06
C GLY A 53 4.21 -18.51 1.45
N SER A 54 3.34 -17.81 0.73
CA SER A 54 1.89 -17.87 0.99
C SER A 54 1.32 -19.24 0.67
N GLY A 55 1.73 -19.87 -0.43
CA GLY A 55 1.32 -21.23 -0.76
C GLY A 55 1.72 -22.25 0.30
N VAL A 56 2.98 -22.21 0.73
CA VAL A 56 3.49 -23.10 1.79
C VAL A 56 2.78 -22.83 3.12
N ALA A 57 2.58 -21.57 3.49
CA ALA A 57 1.88 -21.21 4.72
C ALA A 57 0.42 -21.69 4.73
N VAL A 58 -0.32 -21.53 3.62
CA VAL A 58 -1.69 -22.06 3.48
C VAL A 58 -1.69 -23.58 3.56
N GLY A 59 -0.75 -24.24 2.88
CA GLY A 59 -0.61 -25.70 2.92
C GLY A 59 -0.31 -26.23 4.32
N ALA A 60 0.56 -25.55 5.07
CA ALA A 60 0.88 -25.90 6.46
C ALA A 60 -0.25 -25.57 7.44
N TRP A 61 -0.97 -24.46 7.22
CA TRP A 61 -2.06 -24.02 8.07
C TRP A 61 -3.23 -24.99 8.06
N PHE A 62 -3.59 -25.48 6.87
CA PHE A 62 -4.67 -26.46 6.69
C PHE A 62 -4.16 -27.90 6.63
N ALA A 63 -2.91 -28.16 7.05
CA ALA A 63 -2.36 -29.50 7.09
C ALA A 63 -3.10 -30.33 8.15
N GLY A 64 -3.97 -31.23 7.72
CA GLY A 64 -4.75 -32.10 8.61
C GLY A 64 -6.16 -31.59 8.89
N ASP A 65 -6.53 -30.41 8.41
CA ASP A 65 -7.93 -30.00 8.34
C ASP A 65 -8.65 -30.80 7.24
N GLY A 66 -9.93 -31.10 7.45
CA GLY A 66 -10.76 -31.89 6.54
C GLY A 66 -11.07 -31.18 5.21
N GLU A 67 -12.23 -31.45 4.61
CA GLU A 67 -12.62 -30.78 3.36
C GLU A 67 -12.96 -29.31 3.58
N ILE A 68 -11.94 -28.46 3.56
CA ILE A 68 -12.10 -27.00 3.53
C ILE A 68 -12.42 -26.55 2.10
N PRO A 69 -13.43 -25.68 1.89
CA PRO A 69 -13.77 -25.17 0.58
C PRO A 69 -12.62 -24.42 -0.09
N MET A 70 -12.42 -24.67 -1.40
CA MET A 70 -11.34 -24.09 -2.22
C MET A 70 -11.17 -22.56 -2.05
N ARG A 71 -12.30 -21.84 -1.93
CA ARG A 71 -12.34 -20.38 -1.73
C ARG A 71 -11.54 -19.91 -0.51
N GLN A 72 -11.48 -20.71 0.56
CA GLN A 72 -10.80 -20.30 1.80
C GLN A 72 -9.28 -20.31 1.62
N TYR A 73 -8.73 -21.31 0.93
CA TYR A 73 -7.31 -21.35 0.59
C TYR A 73 -6.90 -20.15 -0.27
N LEU A 74 -7.76 -19.78 -1.22
CA LEU A 74 -7.52 -18.66 -2.12
C LEU A 74 -7.57 -17.32 -1.36
N VAL A 75 -8.56 -17.13 -0.48
CA VAL A 75 -8.66 -15.91 0.35
C VAL A 75 -7.49 -15.80 1.33
N LEU A 76 -7.12 -16.89 2.01
CA LEU A 76 -5.98 -16.86 2.93
C LEU A 76 -4.67 -16.58 2.19
N GLY A 77 -4.47 -17.22 1.04
CA GLY A 77 -3.32 -16.95 0.17
C GLY A 77 -3.25 -15.50 -0.31
N ALA A 78 -4.39 -14.87 -0.61
CA ALA A 78 -4.47 -13.45 -0.97
C ALA A 78 -4.26 -12.51 0.22
N ALA A 79 -4.65 -12.92 1.43
CA ALA A 79 -4.53 -12.11 2.64
C ALA A 79 -3.09 -12.02 3.15
N LEU A 80 -2.32 -13.11 3.04
CA LEU A 80 -0.95 -13.18 3.57
C LEU A 80 -0.04 -12.06 3.06
N PRO A 81 0.00 -11.73 1.76
CA PRO A 81 0.81 -10.61 1.29
C PRO A 81 0.38 -9.25 1.82
N LEU A 82 -0.94 -9.04 1.99
CA LEU A 82 -1.47 -7.79 2.54
C LEU A 82 -1.05 -7.63 4.00
N ILE A 83 -1.18 -8.68 4.80
CA ILE A 83 -0.78 -8.70 6.21
C ILE A 83 0.72 -8.45 6.33
N PHE A 84 1.54 -9.12 5.51
CA PHE A 84 2.98 -8.93 5.52
C PHE A 84 3.37 -7.49 5.15
N LYS A 85 2.78 -6.92 4.09
CA LYS A 85 3.01 -5.51 3.71
C LYS A 85 2.69 -4.57 4.87
N LYS A 86 1.59 -4.81 5.60
CA LYS A 86 1.22 -4.02 6.80
C LYS A 86 2.15 -4.22 7.98
N ALA A 87 2.58 -5.45 8.25
CA ALA A 87 3.55 -5.72 9.30
C ALA A 87 4.88 -5.01 9.02
N VAL A 88 5.35 -5.03 7.78
CA VAL A 88 6.55 -4.30 7.36
C VAL A 88 6.35 -2.80 7.53
N GLU A 89 5.22 -2.23 7.11
CA GLU A 89 4.92 -0.80 7.31
C GLU A 89 4.99 -0.37 8.78
N VAL A 90 4.52 -1.22 9.71
CA VAL A 90 4.61 -0.95 11.15
C VAL A 90 6.06 -0.98 11.63
N VAL A 91 6.86 -1.95 11.18
CA VAL A 91 8.26 -2.12 11.60
C VAL A 91 9.18 -1.06 11.00
N THR A 92 8.99 -0.70 9.73
CA THR A 92 9.83 0.29 9.03
C THR A 92 9.39 1.73 9.28
N GLY A 93 8.30 1.93 10.03
CA GLY A 93 7.60 3.20 10.13
C GLY A 93 6.88 3.59 8.82
N PRO A 94 6.05 4.65 8.84
CA PRO A 94 5.43 5.16 7.64
C PRO A 94 6.52 5.49 6.62
N LYS A 95 6.52 4.74 5.50
CA LYS A 95 7.34 5.06 4.34
C LYS A 95 7.14 6.54 4.07
N PRO A 96 8.21 7.37 3.97
CA PRO A 96 8.04 8.77 3.63
C PRO A 96 7.17 8.78 2.39
N ALA A 97 5.98 9.37 2.54
CA ALA A 97 5.01 9.43 1.48
C ALA A 97 5.81 9.87 0.26
N VAL A 98 5.82 9.03 -0.78
CA VAL A 98 5.98 9.60 -2.13
C VAL A 98 4.99 10.73 -2.11
N ALA A 99 5.48 11.96 -2.21
CA ALA A 99 4.66 13.15 -2.18
C ALA A 99 3.48 12.91 -3.11
N MET A 100 2.40 12.39 -2.51
CA MET A 100 1.05 12.69 -2.91
C MET A 100 1.12 14.18 -2.76
N SER A 101 1.24 14.83 -3.91
CA SER A 101 0.92 16.23 -4.05
C SER A 101 -0.39 16.41 -3.31
N SER A 102 -0.32 16.83 -2.05
CA SER A 102 -1.42 17.48 -1.38
C SER A 102 -1.84 18.57 -2.35
N PRO A 103 -3.05 18.57 -2.92
CA PRO A 103 -3.58 19.80 -3.47
C PRO A 103 -4.13 20.61 -2.28
N SER A 104 -3.29 20.93 -1.30
CA SER A 104 -3.64 21.80 -0.16
C SER A 104 -2.44 22.14 0.72
N ALA A 105 -1.35 22.57 0.12
CA ALA A 105 -0.47 23.53 0.78
C ALA A 105 -0.28 24.69 -0.18
N SER A 106 -1.35 25.47 -0.35
CA SER A 106 -1.30 26.76 -1.01
C SER A 106 -0.14 27.57 -0.40
N PRO A 107 0.77 28.16 -1.19
CA PRO A 107 1.82 29.05 -0.69
C PRO A 107 1.26 30.38 -0.13
N GLU A 108 -0.05 30.47 0.08
CA GLU A 108 -0.77 31.69 0.49
C GLU A 108 -0.94 31.82 2.01
N SER A 109 -0.50 30.85 2.82
CA SER A 109 -0.51 30.99 4.28
C SER A 109 0.37 32.15 4.76
N GLY A 110 1.43 32.47 4.00
CA GLY A 110 2.27 33.63 4.27
C GLY A 110 1.60 34.97 3.94
N LYS A 111 0.86 35.04 2.82
CA LYS A 111 0.19 36.27 2.38
C LYS A 111 -1.02 36.62 3.24
N LEU A 112 -1.77 35.63 3.71
CA LEU A 112 -2.92 35.87 4.59
C LEU A 112 -2.50 36.49 5.93
N ALA A 113 -1.35 36.08 6.48
CA ALA A 113 -0.80 36.69 7.68
C ALA A 113 -0.47 38.19 7.50
N ASP A 114 -0.02 38.60 6.31
CA ASP A 114 0.24 39.99 5.97
C ASP A 114 -1.05 40.82 5.82
N TYR A 115 -2.16 40.22 5.33
CA TYR A 115 -3.46 40.89 5.28
C TYR A 115 -4.04 41.18 6.68
N PHE A 116 -3.92 40.23 7.62
CA PHE A 116 -4.38 40.46 9.00
C PHE A 116 -3.46 41.42 9.78
N LYS A 117 -2.17 41.48 9.43
CA LYS A 117 -1.22 42.43 10.02
C LYS A 117 -1.40 43.86 9.49
N GLY A 118 -1.84 44.03 8.25
CA GLY A 118 -2.12 45.34 7.64
C GLY A 118 -3.48 45.95 8.00
N ALA A 119 -4.47 45.14 8.38
CA ALA A 119 -5.85 45.61 8.61
C ALA A 119 -6.15 46.09 10.04
N GLY A 120 -5.20 45.99 10.98
CA GLY A 120 -5.40 46.33 12.39
C GLY A 120 -4.94 47.73 12.83
N GLY A 121 -4.44 48.58 11.91
CA GLY A 121 -3.58 49.72 12.28
C GLY A 121 -4.09 51.15 12.02
N SER A 122 -5.38 51.40 11.76
CA SER A 122 -5.83 52.77 11.41
C SER A 122 -7.23 53.16 11.86
N ARG A 123 -7.57 52.84 13.13
CA ARG A 123 -8.64 53.55 13.85
C ARG A 123 -8.25 53.82 15.29
N GLN A 124 -7.36 54.78 15.50
CA GLN A 124 -7.39 55.63 16.69
C GLN A 124 -6.46 56.83 16.48
N GLN A 125 -7.02 57.92 15.97
CA GLN A 125 -6.68 59.28 16.35
C GLN A 125 -7.90 60.14 15.98
N GLY A 126 -8.79 60.33 16.96
CA GLY A 126 -9.81 61.40 16.94
C GLY A 126 -9.08 62.75 16.89
N LEU A 127 -9.58 63.77 16.18
CA LEU A 127 -10.79 64.53 16.53
C LEU A 127 -10.83 64.90 18.02
N ALA A 128 -10.09 65.96 18.37
CA ALA A 128 -10.55 67.15 19.10
C ALA A 128 -9.33 67.94 19.59
#